data_AF-A0A9X5GRH9-F1
#
_entry.id   AF-A0A9X5GRH9-F1
#
_cell.length_a   1.000
_cell.length_b   1.000
_cell.length_c   1.000
_cell.angle_alpha   90.00
_cell.angle_beta   90.00
_cell.angle_gamma   90.00
#
_symmetry.space_group_name_H-M   'P 1'
#
loop_
_entity.id
_entity.type
_entity.pdbx_description
1 polymer ?
#
loop_
_entity_poly.entity_id
_entity_poly.type
_entity_poly.pdbx_seq_one_letter_code
_entity_poly.pdbx_strand_id
1 'polypeptide(L)'
;MTHGLIKIDIRKLRLPNGRTFEQQMKYEAKRFLKILQEEIDDWYMSYSSVVYQRTYAMRDSIYAEDVVDIDTSGMQLTIKIKQTDAAMHKSLWGDSEVNALLLMNEGYQVKSGWHKDIPYFGYREGGHFLERAVERFEQENYFNIKIYFDY
;
A
#
# COMPACT_ATOMS: atom_id res chain seq x y z
N MET A 1 12.27 30.15 39.85
CA MET A 1 11.01 29.50 39.45
C MET A 1 11.25 28.76 38.15
N THR A 2 11.39 27.44 38.20
CA THR A 2 11.48 26.57 37.02
C THR A 2 10.08 26.43 36.44
N HIS A 3 9.85 27.00 35.25
CA HIS A 3 8.61 26.80 34.51
C HIS A 3 8.57 25.33 34.07
N GLY A 4 7.68 24.54 34.68
CA GLY A 4 7.45 23.16 34.25
C GLY A 4 6.92 23.17 32.83
N LEU A 5 7.71 22.66 31.88
CA LEU A 5 7.25 22.37 30.53
C LEU A 5 6.13 21.33 30.62
N ILE A 6 4.90 21.74 30.32
CA ILE A 6 3.79 20.81 30.14
C ILE A 6 4.10 19.99 28.89
N LYS A 7 4.46 18.72 29.06
CA LYS A 7 4.51 17.76 27.95
C LYS A 7 3.07 17.47 27.53
N ILE A 8 2.61 18.15 26.48
CA ILE A 8 1.32 17.87 25.86
C ILE A 8 1.47 16.59 25.04
N ASP A 9 0.69 15.57 25.39
CA ASP A 9 0.56 14.36 24.57
C ASP A 9 -0.43 14.64 23.43
N ILE A 10 0.10 15.07 22.28
CA ILE A 10 -0.71 15.44 21.11
C ILE A 10 -1.64 14.34 20.61
N ARG A 11 -1.29 13.07 20.87
CA ARG A 11 -2.08 11.88 20.50
C ARG A 11 -3.47 11.89 21.16
N LYS A 12 -3.58 12.51 22.34
CA LYS A 12 -4.81 12.57 23.14
C LYS A 12 -5.66 13.81 22.87
N LEU A 13 -5.18 14.76 22.07
CA LEU A 13 -5.95 15.96 21.71
C LEU A 13 -7.18 15.56 20.90
N ARG A 14 -8.36 16.11 21.24
CA ARG A 14 -9.61 15.86 20.53
C ARG A 14 -9.80 16.87 19.40
N LEU A 15 -10.17 16.35 18.24
CA LEU A 15 -10.58 17.12 17.07
C LEU A 15 -12.08 17.48 17.17
N PRO A 16 -12.57 18.46 16.37
CA PRO A 16 -13.99 18.84 16.34
C PRO A 16 -14.94 17.68 16.01
N ASN A 17 -14.45 16.66 15.28
CA ASN A 17 -15.19 15.45 14.96
C ASN A 17 -15.30 14.45 16.14
N GLY A 18 -14.81 14.82 17.32
CA GLY A 18 -14.87 14.03 18.55
C GLY A 18 -13.76 12.98 18.71
N ARG A 19 -13.00 12.67 17.64
CA ARG A 19 -11.88 11.72 17.68
C ARG A 19 -10.67 12.37 18.35
N THR A 20 -9.87 11.57 19.05
CA THR A 20 -8.50 11.98 19.36
C THR A 20 -7.66 12.02 18.09
N PHE A 21 -6.53 12.72 18.14
CA PHE A 21 -5.60 12.76 17.02
C PHE A 21 -5.13 11.35 16.62
N GLU A 22 -4.79 10.50 17.60
CA GLU A 22 -4.44 9.10 17.34
C GLU A 22 -5.58 8.33 16.65
N GLN A 23 -6.83 8.54 17.09
CA GLN A 23 -8.00 7.91 16.46
C GLN A 23 -8.20 8.40 15.02
N GLN A 24 -7.94 9.68 14.75
CA GLN A 24 -8.00 10.21 13.40
C GLN A 24 -6.89 9.63 12.52
N MET A 25 -5.66 9.52 13.01
CA MET A 25 -4.57 8.90 12.24
C MET A 25 -4.83 7.43 11.93
N LYS A 26 -5.37 6.66 12.88
CA LYS A 26 -5.84 5.29 12.62
C LYS A 26 -6.96 5.23 11.59
N TYR A 27 -7.85 6.22 11.59
CA TYR A 27 -8.91 6.32 10.58
C TYR A 27 -8.33 6.60 9.18
N GLU A 28 -7.39 7.53 9.06
CA GLU A 28 -6.72 7.85 7.80
C GLU A 28 -5.90 6.67 7.27
N ALA A 29 -5.24 5.92 8.15
CA ALA A 29 -4.53 4.69 7.78
C ALA A 29 -5.48 3.65 7.13
N LYS A 30 -6.65 3.46 7.73
CA LYS A 30 -7.69 2.58 7.18
C LYS A 30 -8.30 3.12 5.89
N ARG A 31 -8.45 4.43 5.75
CA ARG A 31 -8.91 5.08 4.51
C ARG A 31 -7.94 4.80 3.37
N PHE A 32 -6.64 4.97 3.60
CA PHE A 32 -5.62 4.67 2.60
C PHE A 32 -5.62 3.18 2.20
N LEU A 33 -5.67 2.27 3.17
CA LEU A 33 -5.72 0.83 2.87
C LEU A 33 -6.95 0.46 2.02
N LYS A 34 -8.10 1.07 2.30
CA LYS A 34 -9.32 0.89 1.49
C LYS A 34 -9.11 1.37 0.06
N ILE A 35 -8.55 2.56 -0.12
CA ILE A 35 -8.26 3.13 -1.45
C ILE A 35 -7.31 2.20 -2.22
N LEU A 36 -6.23 1.73 -1.58
CA LEU A 36 -5.30 0.80 -2.22
C LEU A 36 -5.98 -0.50 -2.66
N GLN A 37 -6.82 -1.09 -1.80
CA GLN A 37 -7.54 -2.31 -2.17
C GLN A 37 -8.52 -2.08 -3.33
N GLU A 38 -9.17 -0.91 -3.38
CA GLU A 38 -10.01 -0.53 -4.53
C GLU A 38 -9.18 -0.42 -5.83
N GLU A 39 -8.00 0.20 -5.79
CA GLU A 39 -7.11 0.31 -6.96
C GLU A 39 -6.59 -1.05 -7.45
N ILE A 40 -6.33 -1.97 -6.54
CA ILE A 40 -5.92 -3.35 -6.85
C ILE A 40 -7.09 -4.13 -7.46
N ASP A 41 -8.29 -3.99 -6.90
CA ASP A 41 -9.50 -4.64 -7.39
C ASP A 41 -9.85 -4.14 -8.80
N ASP A 42 -9.80 -2.83 -9.03
CA ASP A 42 -10.02 -2.23 -10.35
C ASP A 42 -9.00 -2.73 -11.38
N TRP A 43 -7.72 -2.83 -11.00
CA TRP A 43 -6.70 -3.42 -11.87
C TRP A 43 -6.95 -4.90 -12.15
N TYR A 44 -7.38 -5.69 -11.17
CA TYR A 44 -7.77 -7.09 -11.38
C TYR A 44 -8.97 -7.20 -12.35
N MET A 45 -9.92 -6.28 -12.26
CA MET A 45 -11.12 -6.24 -13.11
C MET A 45 -10.83 -5.72 -14.53
N SER A 46 -9.78 -4.92 -14.72
CA SER A 46 -9.38 -4.39 -16.03
C SER A 46 -9.00 -5.47 -17.05
N TYR A 47 -8.68 -6.68 -16.58
CA TYR A 47 -8.35 -7.82 -17.43
C TYR A 47 -8.94 -9.14 -16.88
N SER A 48 -9.75 -9.81 -17.69
CA SER A 48 -10.24 -11.16 -17.38
C SER A 48 -9.29 -12.22 -17.95
N SER A 49 -8.73 -13.07 -17.08
CA SER A 49 -7.88 -14.18 -17.51
C SER A 49 -8.71 -15.28 -18.14
N VAL A 50 -8.47 -15.58 -19.42
CA VAL A 50 -9.20 -16.65 -20.15
C VAL A 50 -8.57 -18.03 -19.92
N VAL A 51 -7.28 -18.08 -19.59
CA VAL A 51 -6.48 -19.33 -19.59
C VAL A 51 -6.27 -19.93 -18.20
N TYR A 52 -6.54 -19.18 -17.13
CA TYR A 52 -6.35 -19.64 -15.75
C TYR A 52 -7.35 -18.97 -14.79
N GLN A 53 -7.58 -19.62 -13.65
CA GLN A 53 -8.35 -19.05 -12.54
C GLN A 53 -7.44 -18.26 -11.61
N ARG A 54 -7.84 -17.03 -11.28
CA ARG A 54 -7.11 -16.18 -10.32
C ARG A 54 -7.36 -16.67 -8.89
N THR A 55 -6.29 -16.77 -8.11
CA THR A 55 -6.36 -17.12 -6.68
C THR A 55 -6.57 -15.91 -5.78
N TYR A 56 -6.32 -14.68 -6.27
CA TYR A 56 -6.32 -13.43 -5.50
C TYR A 56 -5.33 -13.40 -4.33
N ALA A 57 -4.36 -14.33 -4.27
CA ALA A 57 -3.40 -14.42 -3.17
C ALA A 57 -2.64 -13.12 -2.88
N MET A 58 -2.27 -12.34 -3.92
CA MET A 58 -1.64 -11.02 -3.75
C MET A 58 -2.59 -9.98 -3.16
N ARG A 59 -3.84 -9.93 -3.62
CA ARG A 59 -4.87 -9.03 -3.07
C ARG A 59 -5.10 -9.31 -1.58
N ASP A 60 -5.15 -10.60 -1.24
CA ASP A 60 -5.46 -11.07 0.11
C ASP A 60 -4.22 -11.05 1.05
N SER A 61 -3.01 -10.87 0.50
CA SER A 61 -1.76 -10.82 1.28
C SER A 61 -1.36 -9.41 1.73
N ILE A 62 -2.05 -8.38 1.25
CA ILE A 62 -1.75 -6.98 1.56
C ILE A 62 -2.55 -6.54 2.78
N TYR A 63 -1.83 -6.05 3.78
CA TYR A 63 -2.44 -5.39 4.92
C TYR A 63 -1.56 -4.22 5.35
N ALA A 64 -2.18 -3.12 5.77
CA ALA A 64 -1.44 -2.08 6.48
C ALA A 64 -1.33 -2.53 7.94
N GLU A 65 -0.12 -2.51 8.50
CA GLU A 65 -0.05 -2.46 9.96
C GLU A 65 -0.44 -1.05 10.40
N ASP A 66 -1.32 -0.95 11.40
CA ASP A 66 -1.79 0.30 12.02
C ASP A 66 -0.65 1.00 12.81
N VAL A 67 0.54 1.16 12.23
CA VAL A 67 1.66 1.85 12.87
C VAL A 67 1.49 3.34 12.66
N VAL A 68 0.85 3.98 13.63
CA VAL A 68 0.80 5.43 13.72
C VAL A 68 2.05 5.90 14.46
N ASP A 69 3.08 6.32 13.73
CA ASP A 69 4.16 7.11 14.31
C ASP A 69 3.73 8.59 14.34
N ILE A 70 3.92 9.26 15.47
CA ILE A 70 3.57 10.67 15.67
C ILE A 70 4.75 11.29 16.41
N ASP A 71 5.59 12.03 15.69
CA ASP A 71 6.73 12.73 16.28
C ASP A 71 6.40 14.20 16.63
N THR A 72 7.29 14.83 17.40
CA THR A 72 7.15 16.21 17.90
C THR A 72 7.63 17.29 16.93
N SER A 73 8.17 16.90 15.76
CA SER A 73 8.73 17.79 14.74
C SER A 73 7.72 18.17 13.65
N GLY A 74 6.64 17.39 13.54
CA GLY A 74 5.49 17.65 12.66
C GLY A 74 4.56 16.44 12.66
N MET A 75 3.30 16.63 12.24
CA MET A 75 2.37 15.50 12.07
C MET A 75 2.79 14.66 10.86
N GLN A 76 3.47 13.54 11.07
CA GLN A 76 3.83 12.60 10.02
C GLN A 76 3.28 11.21 10.36
N LEU A 77 2.09 10.89 9.87
CA LEU A 77 1.61 9.51 9.89
C LEU A 77 2.34 8.72 8.82
N THR A 78 3.09 7.69 9.23
CA THR A 78 3.78 6.74 8.36
C THR A 78 2.93 5.48 8.21
N ILE A 79 2.31 5.25 7.04
CA ILE A 79 1.56 4.00 6.81
C ILE A 79 2.50 2.95 6.22
N LYS A 80 2.90 1.96 7.02
CA LYS A 80 3.69 0.83 6.55
C LYS A 80 2.77 -0.23 5.93
N ILE A 81 2.84 -0.37 4.61
CA ILE A 81 2.22 -1.51 3.93
C ILE A 81 3.07 -2.74 4.20
N LYS A 82 2.45 -3.79 4.76
CA LYS A 82 3.07 -5.09 4.90
C LYS A 82 2.43 -6.10 3.97
N GLN A 83 3.21 -7.11 3.68
CA GLN A 83 2.80 -8.24 2.88
C GLN A 83 3.09 -9.50 3.69
N THR A 84 2.18 -10.47 3.61
CA THR A 84 2.51 -11.82 4.07
C THR A 84 3.39 -12.54 3.04
N ASP A 85 4.01 -13.65 3.43
CA ASP A 85 4.80 -14.50 2.52
C ASP A 85 3.99 -14.97 1.29
N ALA A 86 2.65 -14.94 1.35
CA ALA A 86 1.78 -15.24 0.22
C ALA A 86 1.89 -14.21 -0.94
N ALA A 87 2.49 -13.04 -0.70
CA ALA A 87 2.85 -12.07 -1.74
C ALA A 87 4.17 -12.41 -2.46
N MET A 88 4.98 -13.32 -1.90
CA MET A 88 6.23 -13.75 -2.52
C MET A 88 5.95 -14.88 -3.48
N HIS A 89 6.27 -14.65 -4.76
CA HIS A 89 6.12 -15.66 -5.79
C HIS A 89 7.49 -16.22 -6.16
N LYS A 90 7.61 -17.55 -6.16
CA LYS A 90 8.77 -18.20 -6.76
C LYS A 90 8.68 -18.11 -8.27
N SER A 91 9.80 -17.76 -8.89
CA SER A 91 9.92 -17.81 -10.34
C SER A 91 9.65 -19.23 -10.84
N LEU A 92 8.92 -19.34 -11.95
CA LEU A 92 8.78 -20.62 -12.67
C LEU A 92 10.10 -21.06 -13.32
N TRP A 93 11.09 -20.17 -13.38
CA TRP A 93 12.32 -20.33 -14.13
C TRP A 93 13.58 -20.24 -13.26
N GLY A 94 13.44 -20.35 -11.93
CA GLY A 94 14.55 -20.36 -10.97
C GLY A 94 14.11 -20.18 -9.52
N ASP A 95 15.07 -20.18 -8.59
CA ASP A 95 14.79 -20.10 -7.13
C ASP A 95 14.61 -18.66 -6.61
N SER A 96 14.55 -17.67 -7.49
CA SER A 96 14.33 -16.27 -7.09
C SER A 96 12.88 -16.06 -6.65
N GLU A 97 12.71 -15.46 -5.48
CA GLU A 97 11.42 -14.95 -5.02
C GLU A 97 11.25 -13.49 -5.45
N VAL A 98 10.06 -13.14 -5.92
CA VAL A 98 9.70 -11.79 -6.32
C VAL A 98 8.50 -11.31 -5.51
N ASN A 99 8.56 -10.06 -5.07
CA ASN A 99 7.43 -9.38 -4.44
C ASN A 99 6.36 -9.13 -5.52
N ALA A 100 5.27 -9.89 -5.49
CA ALA A 100 4.25 -9.79 -6.53
C ALA A 100 3.54 -8.45 -6.55
N LEU A 101 3.42 -7.75 -5.41
CA LEU A 101 2.82 -6.42 -5.40
C LEU A 101 3.64 -5.47 -6.27
N LEU A 102 4.95 -5.41 -6.05
CA LEU A 102 5.86 -4.56 -6.82
C LEU A 102 5.89 -4.97 -8.28
N LEU A 103 6.07 -6.27 -8.54
CA LEU A 103 6.11 -6.79 -9.90
C LEU A 103 4.84 -6.47 -10.69
N MET A 104 3.69 -6.56 -10.06
CA MET A 104 2.40 -6.27 -10.71
C MET A 104 2.12 -4.77 -10.80
N ASN A 105 2.64 -3.97 -9.87
CA ASN A 105 2.55 -2.52 -9.92
C ASN A 105 3.39 -1.95 -11.06
N GLU A 106 4.65 -2.36 -11.16
CA GLU A 106 5.60 -1.90 -12.18
C GLU A 106 5.41 -2.58 -13.53
N GLY A 107 4.89 -3.81 -13.51
CA GLY A 107 4.84 -4.68 -14.69
C GLY A 107 6.14 -5.43 -14.88
N TYR A 108 6.18 -6.26 -15.92
CA TYR A 108 7.36 -7.05 -16.24
C TYR A 108 7.48 -7.35 -17.71
N GLN A 109 8.70 -7.64 -18.14
CA GLN A 109 9.00 -8.20 -19.45
C GLN A 109 10.17 -9.17 -19.34
N VAL A 110 9.95 -10.42 -19.75
CA VAL A 110 10.98 -11.45 -19.82
C VAL A 110 11.94 -11.11 -20.95
N LYS A 111 13.25 -11.19 -20.67
CA LYS A 111 14.30 -10.78 -21.63
C LYS A 111 14.42 -11.69 -22.85
N SER A 112 14.11 -12.99 -22.71
CA SER A 112 14.33 -14.00 -23.75
C SER A 112 13.47 -15.26 -23.53
N GLY A 113 13.20 -16.00 -24.61
CA GLY A 113 12.40 -17.23 -24.60
C GLY A 113 11.24 -17.15 -25.59
N TRP A 114 10.71 -18.31 -25.99
CA TRP A 114 9.59 -18.37 -26.95
C TRP A 114 8.33 -17.64 -26.47
N HIS A 115 8.19 -17.48 -25.15
CA HIS A 115 7.04 -16.85 -24.52
C HIS A 115 7.21 -15.35 -24.27
N LYS A 116 8.36 -14.75 -24.54
CA LYS A 116 8.70 -13.37 -24.14
C LYS A 116 7.70 -12.32 -24.63
N ASP A 117 7.09 -12.56 -25.79
CA ASP A 117 6.12 -11.67 -26.43
C ASP A 117 4.67 -12.14 -26.22
N ILE A 118 4.43 -13.03 -25.25
CA ILE A 118 3.08 -13.50 -24.90
C ILE A 118 2.53 -12.65 -23.75
N PRO A 119 1.39 -11.95 -23.94
CA PRO A 119 0.77 -11.16 -22.87
C PRO A 119 0.48 -12.02 -21.62
N TYR A 120 0.71 -11.44 -20.45
CA TYR A 120 0.52 -12.04 -19.11
C TYR A 120 1.39 -13.28 -18.83
N PHE A 121 2.26 -13.69 -19.76
CA PHE A 121 3.18 -14.81 -19.58
C PHE A 121 4.63 -14.40 -19.79
N GLY A 122 4.94 -13.73 -20.91
CA GLY A 122 6.23 -13.09 -21.16
C GLY A 122 6.29 -11.63 -20.74
N TYR A 123 5.17 -10.91 -20.75
CA TYR A 123 5.14 -9.53 -20.31
C TYR A 123 3.78 -9.12 -19.76
N ARG A 124 3.77 -8.07 -18.93
CA ARG A 124 2.54 -7.43 -18.46
C ARG A 124 2.83 -5.96 -18.18
N GLU A 125 1.94 -5.09 -18.64
CA GLU A 125 1.96 -3.67 -18.28
C GLU A 125 1.71 -3.49 -16.77
N GLY A 126 2.38 -2.50 -16.20
CA GLY A 126 2.26 -2.14 -14.80
C GLY A 126 0.85 -1.71 -14.41
N GLY A 127 0.41 -2.17 -13.25
CA GLY A 127 -0.86 -1.76 -12.69
C GLY A 127 -0.86 -0.33 -12.19
N HIS A 128 0.25 0.19 -11.68
CA HIS A 128 0.37 1.53 -11.06
C HIS A 128 -0.68 1.84 -9.98
N PHE A 129 -1.17 0.82 -9.27
CA PHE A 129 -2.19 0.97 -8.23
C PHE A 129 -1.63 1.59 -6.95
N LEU A 130 -0.32 1.51 -6.70
CA LEU A 130 0.31 2.15 -5.54
C LEU A 130 0.32 3.68 -5.69
N GLU A 131 0.72 4.16 -6.87
CA GLU A 131 0.78 5.58 -7.22
C GLU A 131 -0.63 6.18 -7.25
N ARG A 132 -1.58 5.50 -7.92
CA ARG A 132 -2.98 5.95 -7.95
C ARG A 132 -3.61 6.00 -6.56
N ALA A 133 -3.28 5.04 -5.68
CA ALA A 133 -3.77 5.06 -4.31
C ALA A 133 -3.25 6.27 -3.52
N VAL A 134 -1.97 6.63 -3.70
CA VAL A 134 -1.39 7.85 -3.11
C VAL A 134 -2.08 9.09 -3.68
N GLU A 135 -2.19 9.21 -5.00
CA GLU A 135 -2.84 10.35 -5.65
C GLU A 135 -4.29 10.54 -5.17
N ARG A 136 -5.07 9.46 -5.09
CA ARG A 136 -6.45 9.50 -4.57
C ARG A 136 -6.50 9.86 -3.09
N PHE A 137 -5.57 9.37 -2.28
CA PHE A 137 -5.52 9.70 -0.86
C PHE A 137 -5.22 11.18 -0.62
N GLU A 138 -4.29 11.75 -1.39
CA GLU A 138 -3.83 13.14 -1.32
C GLU A 138 -4.95 14.16 -1.62
N GLN A 139 -5.95 13.78 -2.44
CA GLN A 139 -7.12 14.63 -2.72
C GLN A 139 -7.89 15.06 -1.47
N GLU A 140 -7.80 14.28 -0.38
CA GLU A 140 -8.45 14.54 0.90
C GLU A 140 -7.46 14.46 2.08
N ASN A 141 -6.19 14.77 1.86
CA ASN A 141 -5.14 14.72 2.89
C ASN A 141 -5.03 16.01 3.72
N TYR A 142 -6.00 16.23 4.61
CA TYR A 142 -6.06 17.44 5.44
C TYR A 142 -4.99 17.53 6.54
N PHE A 143 -4.28 16.44 6.80
CA PHE A 143 -3.32 16.32 7.90
C PHE A 143 -1.86 16.29 7.41
N ASN A 144 -1.63 16.51 6.10
CA ASN A 144 -0.30 16.42 5.47
C ASN A 144 0.42 15.09 5.79
N ILE A 145 -0.37 14.02 5.80
CA ILE A 145 0.08 12.65 6.06
C ILE A 145 1.01 12.23 4.93
N LYS A 146 2.12 11.55 5.25
CA LYS A 146 3.07 11.09 4.26
C LYS A 146 3.04 9.57 4.16
N ILE A 147 2.74 9.07 2.98
CA ILE A 147 2.71 7.63 2.72
C ILE A 147 4.13 7.12 2.48
N TYR A 148 4.52 6.03 3.14
CA TYR A 148 5.81 5.37 2.95
C TYR A 148 5.62 3.87 2.81
N PHE A 149 6.02 3.33 1.68
CA PHE A 149 6.01 1.89 1.48
C PHE A 149 7.33 1.29 1.99
N ASP A 150 7.23 0.24 2.81
CA ASP A 150 8.35 -0.49 3.42
C ASP A 150 8.30 -1.91 2.83
N TYR A 151 9.20 -2.23 1.90
CA TYR A 151 9.21 -3.50 1.14
C TYR A 151 10.34 -4.42 1.59
#